data_AF-A0AAU9J0P3-F1
#
_entry.id   AF-A0AAU9J0P3-F1
#
_cell.length_a   1.000
_cell.length_b   1.000
_cell.length_c   1.000
_cell.angle_alpha   90.00
_cell.angle_beta   90.00
_cell.angle_gamma   90.00
#
_symmetry.space_group_name_H-M   'P 1'
#
loop_
_entity.id
_entity.type
_entity.pdbx_description
1 polymer ?
#
loop_
_entity_poly.entity_id
_entity_poly.type
_entity_poly.pdbx_seq_one_letter_code
_entity_poly.pdbx_strand_id
1 'polypeptide(L)'
;MGSGSWRRHEEFDRKTLKIEGFVYVWSSKSNEFSRKWVNLNDEIITFSKEKGSYVPLYGSISKHFKLVFEDLLTLEMIIECFNNKGKLKNWKFKFNNQAEFLQWSEICQKITRPKWDDRILSKTCKCCEKKFTTFLRQHHCRKCGAAVCKWHSTTRISLPELGYFKKVRICQNCADFIK
;
A
#
# COMPACT_ATOMS: atom_id res chain seq x y z
N MET A 1 16.36 7.62 36.57
CA MET A 1 15.30 8.33 35.81
C MET A 1 15.12 7.60 34.49
N GLY A 2 14.08 6.77 34.39
CA GLY A 2 13.88 5.87 33.25
C GLY A 2 13.56 6.61 31.97
N SER A 3 14.32 6.34 30.92
CA SER A 3 14.07 6.74 29.54
C SER A 3 12.76 6.10 29.07
N GLY A 4 11.65 6.82 29.23
CA GLY A 4 10.36 6.45 28.68
C GLY A 4 10.45 6.37 27.16
N SER A 5 10.64 5.16 26.65
CA SER A 5 10.44 4.81 25.24
C SER A 5 9.01 5.16 24.85
N TRP A 6 8.84 6.35 24.28
CA TRP A 6 7.64 6.71 23.55
C TRP A 6 7.57 5.78 22.35
N ARG A 7 6.91 4.63 22.53
CA ARG A 7 6.62 3.70 21.43
C ARG A 7 6.05 4.52 20.28
N ARG A 8 6.77 4.52 19.14
CA ARG A 8 6.30 4.94 17.82
C ARG A 8 5.11 4.07 17.43
N HIS A 9 3.98 4.25 18.09
CA HIS A 9 2.75 3.58 17.71
C HIS A 9 2.32 4.20 16.39
N GLU A 10 2.48 3.41 15.33
CA GLU A 10 1.70 3.47 14.09
C GLU A 10 2.21 4.34 12.93
N GLU A 11 3.46 4.83 12.90
CA GLU A 11 4.00 5.20 11.59
C GLU A 11 4.13 3.91 10.79
N PHE A 12 3.30 3.77 9.75
CA PHE A 12 3.31 2.59 8.90
C PHE A 12 4.63 2.53 8.16
N ASP A 13 5.57 1.74 8.68
CA ASP A 13 6.89 1.59 8.08
C ASP A 13 6.78 0.73 6.82
N ARG A 14 6.63 1.40 5.68
CA ARG A 14 6.62 0.76 4.36
C ARG A 14 7.89 -0.04 4.08
N LYS A 15 9.01 0.23 4.76
CA LYS A 15 10.25 -0.53 4.59
C LYS A 15 10.11 -1.98 5.05
N THR A 16 9.08 -2.30 5.83
CA THR A 16 8.76 -3.67 6.26
C THR A 16 7.93 -4.44 5.23
N LEU A 17 7.37 -3.76 4.21
CA LEU A 17 6.57 -4.39 3.16
C LEU A 17 7.47 -4.84 2.03
N LYS A 18 8.03 -6.04 2.20
CA LYS A 18 8.82 -6.70 1.17
C LYS A 18 8.25 -8.08 0.92
N ILE A 19 8.09 -8.44 -0.34
CA ILE A 19 7.78 -9.81 -0.74
C ILE A 19 8.57 -10.16 -1.99
N GLU A 20 9.07 -11.38 -2.03
CA GLU A 20 9.72 -11.94 -3.20
C GLU A 20 9.39 -13.41 -3.37
N GLY A 21 9.41 -13.87 -4.61
CA GLY A 21 9.14 -15.27 -4.91
C GLY A 21 8.99 -15.51 -6.40
N PHE A 22 8.88 -16.79 -6.77
CA PHE A 22 8.52 -17.14 -8.14
C PHE A 22 7.01 -16.97 -8.36
N VAL A 23 6.65 -16.21 -9.38
CA VAL A 23 5.26 -15.95 -9.80
C VAL A 23 5.17 -16.16 -11.31
N TYR A 24 4.04 -16.66 -11.79
CA TYR A 24 3.77 -16.73 -13.21
C TYR A 24 3.24 -15.38 -13.70
N VAL A 25 3.96 -14.75 -14.61
CA VAL A 25 3.62 -13.42 -15.15
C VAL A 25 3.14 -13.58 -16.59
N TRP A 26 1.96 -13.06 -16.86
CA TRP A 26 1.36 -13.05 -18.19
C TRP A 26 2.12 -12.14 -19.16
N SER A 27 2.27 -12.59 -20.40
CA SER A 27 2.84 -11.81 -21.50
C SER A 27 1.82 -11.68 -22.62
N SER A 28 1.37 -10.45 -22.90
CA SER A 28 0.45 -10.20 -24.01
C SER A 28 1.07 -10.44 -25.39
N LYS A 29 2.41 -10.48 -25.49
CA LYS A 29 3.11 -10.73 -26.76
C LYS A 29 3.10 -12.20 -27.14
N SER A 30 3.29 -13.07 -26.15
CA SER A 30 3.32 -14.53 -26.34
C SER A 30 1.98 -15.18 -26.02
N ASN A 31 1.04 -14.43 -25.43
CA ASN A 31 -0.25 -14.94 -24.97
C ASN A 31 -0.11 -16.10 -23.96
N GLU A 32 0.91 -16.03 -23.12
CA GLU A 32 1.29 -17.12 -22.22
C GLU A 32 1.82 -16.60 -20.87
N PHE A 33 1.74 -17.47 -19.87
CA PHE A 33 2.40 -17.27 -18.59
C PHE A 33 3.85 -17.75 -18.64
N SER A 34 4.74 -16.98 -18.02
CA SER A 34 6.13 -17.39 -17.82
C SER A 34 6.51 -17.22 -16.36
N ARG A 35 7.21 -18.21 -15.80
CA ARG A 35 7.71 -18.15 -14.43
C ARG A 35 8.81 -17.09 -14.32
N LYS A 36 8.66 -16.16 -13.40
CA LYS A 36 9.63 -15.10 -13.11
C LYS A 36 9.85 -15.00 -11.61
N TRP A 37 11.07 -14.67 -11.21
CA TRP A 37 11.30 -14.19 -9.86
C TRP A 37 10.82 -12.74 -9.80
N VAL A 38 9.91 -12.47 -8.86
CA VAL A 38 9.34 -11.13 -8.66
C VAL A 38 9.75 -10.67 -7.28
N ASN A 39 10.26 -9.45 -7.18
CA ASN A 39 10.53 -8.79 -5.91
C ASN A 39 9.78 -7.46 -5.88
N LEU A 40 9.01 -7.25 -4.81
CA LEU A 40 8.25 -6.05 -4.51
C LEU A 40 8.79 -5.45 -3.21
N ASN A 41 9.42 -4.28 -3.32
CA ASN A 41 10.10 -3.60 -2.21
C ASN A 41 9.97 -2.08 -2.36
N ASP A 42 9.48 -1.41 -1.31
CA ASP A 42 9.48 0.06 -1.17
C ASP A 42 8.88 0.81 -2.38
N GLU A 43 7.76 0.28 -2.90
CA GLU A 43 7.14 0.77 -4.15
C GLU A 43 8.05 0.59 -5.39
N ILE A 44 8.72 -0.55 -5.50
CA ILE A 44 9.35 -0.99 -6.74
C ILE A 44 9.00 -2.46 -6.95
N ILE A 45 8.53 -2.80 -8.15
CA ILE A 45 8.39 -4.18 -8.58
C ILE A 45 9.49 -4.48 -9.59
N THR A 46 10.11 -5.64 -9.46
CA THR A 46 11.20 -6.08 -10.33
C THR A 46 10.96 -7.51 -10.76
N PHE A 47 11.39 -7.82 -11.98
CA PHE A 47 11.21 -9.13 -12.59
C PHE A 47 12.55 -9.68 -13.09
N SER A 48 12.94 -10.87 -12.65
CA SER A 48 14.14 -11.56 -13.15
C SER A 48 13.82 -13.01 -13.52
N LYS A 49 14.73 -13.65 -14.27
CA LYS A 49 14.63 -15.09 -14.57
C LYS A 49 15.04 -15.94 -13.37
N GLU A 50 16.00 -15.45 -12.58
CA GLU A 50 16.61 -16.18 -11.46
C GLU A 50 16.57 -15.34 -10.18
N LYS A 51 16.59 -16.03 -9.03
CA LYS A 51 16.69 -15.40 -7.70
C LYS A 51 18.04 -14.71 -7.57
N GLY A 52 18.05 -13.47 -7.10
CA GLY A 52 19.28 -12.70 -6.85
C GLY A 52 19.90 -12.04 -8.09
N SER A 53 19.37 -12.29 -9.30
CA SER A 53 19.74 -11.50 -10.48
C SER A 53 19.10 -10.12 -10.41
N TYR A 54 19.82 -9.14 -9.87
CA TYR A 54 19.37 -7.74 -9.77
C TYR A 54 19.56 -7.01 -11.11
N VAL A 55 18.84 -7.44 -12.14
CA VAL A 55 18.71 -6.65 -13.37
C VAL A 55 17.49 -5.76 -13.17
N PRO A 56 17.60 -4.42 -13.16
CA PRO A 56 16.48 -3.51 -12.93
C PRO A 56 15.51 -3.57 -14.11
N LEU A 57 14.62 -4.55 -14.08
CA LEU A 57 13.58 -4.75 -15.07
C LEU A 57 12.27 -4.24 -14.48
N TYR A 58 11.91 -3.04 -14.97
CA TYR A 58 10.57 -2.45 -15.04
C TYR A 58 9.88 -2.01 -13.75
N GLY A 59 9.99 -0.70 -13.47
CA GLY A 59 8.92 0.05 -12.80
C GLY A 59 9.37 0.76 -11.54
N SER A 60 9.49 2.09 -11.60
CA SER A 60 9.34 2.89 -10.39
C SER A 60 7.84 2.87 -10.07
N ILE A 61 7.43 2.26 -8.96
CA ILE A 61 6.05 2.42 -8.47
C ILE A 61 5.99 3.78 -7.75
N SER A 62 6.31 4.85 -8.47
CA SER A 62 6.10 6.20 -7.96
C SER A 62 4.67 6.61 -8.29
N LYS A 63 3.88 6.79 -7.22
CA LYS A 63 2.53 7.40 -7.17
C LYS A 63 1.34 6.57 -7.65
N HIS A 64 1.53 5.47 -8.38
CA HIS A 64 0.40 4.62 -8.83
C HIS A 64 0.71 3.13 -8.68
N PHE A 65 0.13 2.53 -7.63
CA PHE A 65 0.03 1.09 -7.42
C PHE A 65 -1.41 0.79 -7.07
N LYS A 66 -2.04 -0.14 -7.78
CA LYS A 66 -3.39 -0.60 -7.44
C LYS A 66 -3.48 -2.10 -7.63
N LEU A 67 -4.05 -2.79 -6.64
CA LEU A 67 -4.56 -4.13 -6.82
C LEU A 67 -5.97 -3.97 -7.43
N VAL A 68 -6.12 -4.36 -8.70
CA VAL A 68 -7.34 -4.10 -9.49
C VAL A 68 -8.18 -5.35 -9.74
N PHE A 69 -7.61 -6.54 -9.53
CA PHE A 69 -8.30 -7.81 -9.65
C PHE A 69 -7.67 -8.86 -8.74
N GLU A 70 -8.51 -9.71 -8.15
CA GLU A 70 -8.15 -10.84 -7.31
C GLU A 70 -9.14 -11.98 -7.55
N ASP A 71 -8.65 -13.19 -7.83
CA ASP A 71 -9.46 -14.40 -7.94
C ASP A 71 -8.77 -15.57 -7.22
N LEU A 72 -9.39 -16.01 -6.13
CA LEU A 72 -8.90 -17.08 -5.27
C LEU A 72 -9.07 -18.47 -5.92
N LEU A 73 -9.99 -18.64 -6.87
CA LEU A 73 -10.23 -19.92 -7.54
C LEU A 73 -9.15 -20.21 -8.58
N THR A 74 -8.79 -19.21 -9.38
CA THR A 74 -7.73 -19.33 -10.39
C THR A 74 -6.34 -19.02 -9.85
N LEU A 75 -6.26 -18.48 -8.62
CA LEU A 75 -5.06 -17.95 -8.00
C LEU A 75 -4.41 -16.87 -8.87
N GLU A 76 -5.23 -15.97 -9.41
CA GLU A 76 -4.80 -14.91 -10.31
C GLU A 76 -5.06 -13.53 -9.71
N MET A 77 -4.14 -12.59 -9.90
CA MET A 77 -4.36 -11.19 -9.55
C MET A 77 -3.82 -10.25 -10.61
N ILE A 78 -4.34 -9.03 -10.66
CA ILE A 78 -3.84 -7.98 -11.54
C ILE A 78 -3.44 -6.78 -10.71
N ILE A 79 -2.20 -6.35 -10.91
CA ILE A 79 -1.64 -5.13 -10.32
C ILE A 79 -1.45 -4.11 -11.43
N GLU A 80 -1.94 -2.90 -11.21
CA GLU A 80 -1.74 -1.76 -12.08
C GLU A 80 -0.63 -0.85 -11.52
N CYS A 81 0.44 -0.63 -12.28
CA CYS A 81 1.51 0.29 -11.92
C CYS A 81 2.21 0.90 -13.13
N PHE A 82 2.98 1.98 -12.92
CA PHE A 82 3.84 2.53 -13.96
C PHE A 82 5.05 1.63 -14.21
N ASN A 83 5.40 1.44 -15.49
CA ASN A 83 6.67 0.83 -15.87
C ASN A 83 7.82 1.84 -15.83
N ASN A 84 9.05 1.39 -16.10
CA ASN A 84 10.24 2.24 -16.13
C ASN A 84 10.23 3.36 -17.19
N LYS A 85 9.28 3.32 -18.15
CA LYS A 85 9.07 4.35 -19.16
C LYS A 85 7.92 5.30 -18.79
N GLY A 86 7.40 5.22 -17.56
CA GLY A 86 6.25 6.02 -17.10
C GLY A 86 4.92 5.64 -17.76
N LYS A 87 4.82 4.48 -18.41
CA LYS A 87 3.56 4.00 -19.00
C LYS A 87 2.82 3.11 -18.02
N LEU A 88 1.52 3.36 -17.87
CA LEU A 88 0.64 2.54 -17.03
C LEU A 88 0.52 1.13 -17.61
N LYS A 89 0.64 0.11 -16.75
CA LYS A 89 0.58 -1.31 -17.13
C LYS A 89 -0.16 -2.14 -16.09
N ASN A 90 -0.91 -3.11 -16.60
CA ASN A 90 -1.54 -4.18 -15.82
C ASN A 90 -0.67 -5.43 -15.89
N TRP A 91 -0.19 -5.86 -14.74
CA TRP A 91 0.59 -7.07 -14.56
C TRP A 91 -0.31 -8.16 -14.00
N LYS A 92 -0.63 -9.15 -14.84
CA LYS A 92 -1.41 -10.32 -14.43
C LYS A 92 -0.48 -11.40 -13.90
N PHE A 93 -0.69 -11.76 -12.63
CA PHE A 93 0.07 -12.76 -11.89
C PHE A 93 -0.78 -13.98 -11.63
N LYS A 94 -0.12 -15.14 -11.61
CA LYS A 94 -0.69 -16.41 -11.18
C LYS A 94 0.25 -17.10 -10.19
N PHE A 95 -0.31 -17.70 -9.14
CA PHE A 95 0.43 -18.33 -8.05
C PHE A 95 0.25 -19.85 -8.04
N ASN A 96 1.17 -20.56 -7.39
CA ASN A 96 1.13 -22.02 -7.35
C ASN A 96 0.11 -22.55 -6.35
N ASN A 97 -0.15 -21.78 -5.30
CA ASN A 97 -1.00 -22.19 -4.19
C ASN A 97 -1.65 -20.98 -3.53
N GLN A 98 -2.66 -21.27 -2.72
CA GLN A 98 -3.44 -20.26 -2.00
C GLN A 98 -2.61 -19.48 -0.97
N ALA A 99 -1.61 -20.11 -0.34
CA ALA A 99 -0.79 -19.44 0.66
C ALA A 99 0.06 -18.33 0.04
N GLU A 100 0.69 -18.59 -1.11
CA GLU A 100 1.41 -17.58 -1.90
C GLU A 100 0.46 -16.45 -2.32
N PHE A 101 -0.70 -16.79 -2.89
CA PHE A 101 -1.70 -15.80 -3.31
C PHE A 101 -2.09 -14.86 -2.17
N LEU A 102 -2.45 -15.41 -1.01
CA LEU A 102 -2.90 -14.62 0.15
C LEU A 102 -1.76 -13.74 0.70
N GLN A 103 -0.52 -14.24 0.72
CA GLN A 103 0.64 -13.47 1.14
C GLN A 103 0.89 -12.28 0.20
N TRP A 104 0.82 -12.49 -1.11
CA TRP A 104 0.95 -11.43 -2.11
C TRP A 104 -0.19 -10.42 -2.04
N SER A 105 -1.42 -10.88 -1.89
CA SER A 105 -2.61 -10.04 -1.74
C SER A 105 -2.46 -9.07 -0.55
N GLU A 106 -2.11 -9.61 0.62
CA GLU A 106 -1.95 -8.82 1.84
C GLU A 106 -0.87 -7.73 1.68
N ILE A 107 0.28 -8.07 1.08
CA ILE A 107 1.37 -7.11 0.87
C ILE A 107 0.96 -6.05 -0.17
N CYS A 108 0.29 -6.43 -1.25
CA CYS A 108 -0.19 -5.51 -2.27
C CYS A 108 -1.20 -4.51 -1.70
N GLN A 109 -2.19 -4.96 -0.92
CA GLN A 109 -3.14 -4.10 -0.23
C GLN A 109 -2.42 -3.14 0.72
N LYS A 110 -1.46 -3.63 1.52
CA LYS A 110 -0.70 -2.81 2.46
C LYS A 110 0.17 -1.75 1.78
N ILE A 111 0.78 -2.04 0.62
CA ILE A 111 1.61 -1.09 -0.12
C ILE A 111 0.83 0.14 -0.58
N THR A 112 -0.47 -0.02 -0.89
CA THR A 112 -1.32 1.10 -1.31
C THR A 112 -1.67 2.08 -0.19
N ARG A 113 -1.38 1.75 1.08
CA ARG A 113 -1.69 2.63 2.22
C ARG A 113 -0.99 3.98 2.05
N PRO A 114 -1.69 5.10 2.19
CA PRO A 114 -1.09 6.42 2.02
C PRO A 114 0.02 6.67 3.04
N LYS A 115 1.07 7.38 2.63
CA LYS A 115 2.02 7.93 3.60
C LYS A 115 1.28 8.93 4.47
N TRP A 116 1.55 8.89 5.77
CA TRP A 116 0.99 9.86 6.69
C TRP A 116 1.70 11.19 6.51
N ASP A 117 0.92 12.27 6.54
CA ASP A 117 1.43 13.63 6.55
C ASP A 117 2.47 13.81 7.65
N ASP A 118 3.63 14.35 7.28
CA ASP A 118 4.74 14.57 8.22
C ASP A 118 4.26 15.44 9.40
N ARG A 119 4.51 14.98 10.63
CA ARG A 119 4.08 15.66 11.87
C ARG A 119 4.79 16.99 12.10
N ILE A 120 6.02 17.13 11.62
CA ILE A 120 6.81 18.36 11.69
C ILE A 120 6.25 19.37 10.68
N LEU A 121 5.89 18.95 9.47
CA LEU A 121 5.39 19.84 8.43
C LEU A 121 3.89 20.16 8.57
N SER A 122 3.09 19.19 8.97
CA SER A 122 1.62 19.29 8.97
C SER A 122 1.10 19.76 10.32
N LYS A 123 1.12 21.07 10.52
CA LYS A 123 0.78 21.71 11.81
C LYS A 123 -0.70 22.02 12.01
N THR A 124 -1.55 21.79 11.01
CA THR A 124 -2.98 22.13 11.05
C THR A 124 -3.84 20.94 10.67
N CYS A 125 -5.09 20.93 11.16
CA CYS A 125 -6.07 19.95 10.74
C CYS A 125 -6.45 20.16 9.26
N LYS A 126 -6.38 19.10 8.44
CA LYS A 126 -6.75 19.16 7.01
C LYS A 126 -8.21 19.57 6.74
N CYS A 127 -9.12 19.38 7.70
CA CYS A 127 -10.54 19.68 7.55
C CYS A 127 -10.96 21.07 8.04
N CYS A 128 -10.28 21.63 9.06
CA CYS A 128 -10.68 22.90 9.67
C CYS A 128 -9.54 23.88 9.92
N GLU A 129 -8.33 23.54 9.49
CA GLU A 129 -7.13 24.39 9.50
C GLU A 129 -6.65 24.86 10.87
N LYS A 130 -7.32 24.47 11.97
CA LYS A 130 -6.87 24.75 13.33
C LYS A 130 -5.49 24.13 13.58
N LYS A 131 -4.58 24.94 14.13
CA LYS A 131 -3.24 24.50 14.53
C LYS A 131 -3.32 23.46 15.64
N PHE A 132 -2.56 22.38 15.49
CA PHE A 132 -2.40 21.39 16.54
C PHE A 132 -1.64 22.00 17.73
N THR A 133 -2.06 21.62 18.93
CA THR A 133 -1.48 22.09 20.20
C THR A 133 -1.30 20.92 21.17
N THR A 134 -0.83 21.20 22.38
CA THR A 134 -0.80 20.23 23.48
C THR A 134 -2.18 19.68 23.83
N PHE A 135 -3.25 20.45 23.60
CA PHE A 135 -4.64 20.02 23.87
C PHE A 135 -5.38 19.58 22.61
N LEU A 136 -5.05 20.13 21.45
CA LEU A 136 -5.56 19.68 20.16
C LEU A 136 -4.53 18.76 19.48
N ARG A 137 -4.57 17.48 19.85
CA ARG A 137 -3.65 16.47 19.33
C ARG A 137 -3.91 16.17 17.85
N GLN A 138 -2.83 15.88 17.13
CA GLN A 138 -2.85 15.41 15.74
C GLN A 138 -3.16 13.92 15.67
N HIS A 139 -3.97 13.53 14.69
CA HIS A 139 -4.24 12.16 14.28
C HIS A 139 -4.08 12.05 12.76
N HIS A 140 -4.02 10.84 12.22
CA HIS A 140 -3.95 10.62 10.78
C HIS A 140 -5.12 9.78 10.27
N CYS A 141 -5.64 10.17 9.11
CA CYS A 141 -6.62 9.39 8.37
C CYS A 141 -5.95 8.16 7.75
N ARG A 142 -6.47 6.96 7.99
CA ARG A 142 -5.91 5.73 7.41
C ARG A 142 -6.20 5.59 5.90
N LYS A 143 -7.23 6.27 5.39
CA LYS A 143 -7.59 6.24 3.95
C LYS A 143 -6.76 7.18 3.09
N CYS A 144 -6.46 8.40 3.57
CA CYS A 144 -5.73 9.41 2.78
C CYS A 144 -4.41 9.89 3.38
N GLY A 145 -4.06 9.49 4.61
CA GLY A 145 -2.83 9.89 5.28
C GLY A 145 -2.86 11.29 5.91
N ALA A 146 -3.92 12.07 5.68
CA ALA A 146 -3.96 13.47 6.10
C ALA A 146 -3.96 13.65 7.63
N ALA A 147 -3.27 14.71 8.09
CA ALA A 147 -3.29 15.15 9.48
C ALA A 147 -4.64 15.79 9.87
N VAL A 148 -5.30 15.27 10.91
CA VAL A 148 -6.64 15.68 11.33
C VAL A 148 -6.81 15.72 12.85
N CYS A 149 -7.72 16.56 13.34
CA CYS A 149 -8.04 16.64 14.76
C CYS A 149 -9.10 15.60 15.18
N LYS A 150 -9.32 15.45 16.50
CA LYS A 150 -10.28 14.47 17.04
C LYS A 150 -11.71 14.68 16.53
N TRP A 151 -12.11 15.93 16.30
CA TRP A 151 -13.47 16.30 15.91
C TRP A 151 -13.78 15.96 14.45
N HIS A 152 -12.81 16.09 13.54
CA HIS A 152 -12.96 15.77 12.12
C HIS A 152 -12.48 14.35 11.77
N SER A 153 -12.42 13.46 12.75
CA SER A 153 -11.99 12.07 12.56
C SER A 153 -12.71 11.09 13.49
N THR A 154 -13.99 11.33 13.74
CA THR A 154 -14.87 10.50 14.58
C THR A 154 -15.21 9.18 13.90
N THR A 155 -15.35 9.16 12.57
CA THR A 155 -15.73 7.98 11.80
C THR A 155 -14.69 6.85 11.86
N ARG A 156 -15.20 5.62 11.93
CA ARG A 156 -14.42 4.37 11.95
C ARG A 156 -15.02 3.35 10.99
N ILE A 157 -14.23 2.92 10.00
CA ILE A 157 -14.64 1.91 9.01
C ILE A 157 -13.51 0.93 8.74
N SER A 158 -13.84 -0.28 8.27
CA SER A 158 -12.87 -1.17 7.65
C SER A 158 -12.47 -0.60 6.28
N LEU A 159 -11.21 -0.82 5.90
CA LEU A 159 -10.68 -0.50 4.56
C LEU A 159 -9.96 -1.75 4.03
N PRO A 160 -10.70 -2.81 3.61
CA PRO A 160 -10.11 -4.06 3.12
C PRO A 160 -9.16 -3.85 1.94
N GLU A 161 -9.43 -2.86 1.08
CA GLU A 161 -8.57 -2.48 -0.04
C GLU A 161 -7.17 -1.99 0.40
N LEU A 162 -7.06 -1.52 1.64
CA LEU A 162 -5.80 -1.14 2.29
C LEU A 162 -5.34 -2.18 3.32
N GLY A 163 -5.96 -3.37 3.36
CA GLY A 163 -5.66 -4.42 4.33
C GLY A 163 -6.04 -4.07 5.78
N TYR A 164 -6.99 -3.16 5.99
CA TYR A 164 -7.56 -2.86 7.31
C TYR A 164 -8.91 -3.57 7.48
N PHE A 165 -8.86 -4.83 7.91
CA PHE A 165 -10.08 -5.63 8.17
C PHE A 165 -10.81 -5.19 9.46
N LYS A 166 -10.11 -4.56 10.41
CA LYS A 166 -10.71 -3.93 11.60
C LYS A 166 -11.05 -2.47 11.29
N LYS A 167 -12.05 -1.91 12.01
CA LYS A 167 -12.44 -0.50 11.85
C LYS A 167 -11.30 0.44 12.26
N VAL A 168 -10.90 1.35 11.37
CA VAL A 168 -9.81 2.33 11.56
C VAL A 168 -10.27 3.77 11.36
N ARG A 169 -9.49 4.73 11.89
CA ARG A 169 -9.79 6.17 11.83
C ARG A 169 -9.72 6.72 10.41
N ILE A 170 -10.80 7.37 9.97
CA ILE A 170 -10.78 8.19 8.75
C ILE A 170 -11.19 9.63 9.06
N CYS A 171 -10.79 10.58 8.21
CA CYS A 171 -11.22 11.96 8.32
C CYS A 171 -12.64 12.17 7.80
N GLN A 172 -13.25 13.29 8.18
CA GLN A 172 -14.58 13.69 7.75
C GLN A 172 -14.70 13.70 6.21
N ASN A 173 -13.77 14.37 5.51
CA ASN A 173 -13.76 14.42 4.06
C ASN A 173 -13.79 13.02 3.43
N CYS A 174 -12.98 12.07 3.95
CA CYS A 174 -12.99 10.69 3.46
C CYS A 174 -14.29 9.95 3.75
N ALA A 175 -14.93 10.23 4.88
CA ALA A 175 -16.19 9.61 5.26
C ALA A 175 -17.34 10.09 4.37
N ASP A 176 -17.34 11.37 3.97
CA ASP A 176 -18.41 11.94 3.16
C ASP A 176 -18.44 11.39 1.72
N PHE A 177 -17.32 10.88 1.20
CA PHE A 177 -17.26 10.19 -0.11
C PHE A 177 -17.67 8.70 -0.06
N ILE A 178 -17.96 8.14 1.11
CA ILE A 178 -18.29 6.70 1.28
C ILE A 178 -19.78 6.50 1.53
N LYS A 179 -20.52 7.58 1.81
CA LYS A 179 -21.98 7.58 1.90
C LYS A 179 -22.59 7.57 0.51
#